data_AF-A0A453I831-F1
#
_entry.id   AF-A0A453I831-F1
#
_cell.length_a   1.000
_cell.length_b   1.000
_cell.length_c   1.000
_cell.angle_alpha   90.00
_cell.angle_beta   90.00
_cell.angle_gamma   90.00
#
_symmetry.space_group_name_H-M   'P 1'
#
loop_
_entity.id
_entity.type
_entity.pdbx_description
1 polymer ?
#
loop_
_entity_poly.entity_id
_entity_poly.type
_entity_poly.pdbx_seq_one_letter_code
_entity_poly.pdbx_strand_id
1 'polypeptide(L)'
;SLVLEKGEFSLGNVMNAVVSQVMILLRERDLQLIRDIPDEIKEASAYGDQYRIQQVLSDFLLSMVRFAPTENGWVEIQVRPNVKQNSDGTETMLFLFRFACPGEGLPPDIVQDMFSNARWTTQEGIGLSVCRKILKLMGGEVQYIRESERSFFLIVLELPQPLRSESRERS
;
A
#
# COMPACT_ATOMS: atom_id res chain seq x y z
N SER A 1 -14.06 18.66 4.10
CA SER A 1 -12.89 18.08 4.79
C SER A 1 -12.83 16.60 4.53
N LEU A 2 -11.63 16.06 4.31
CA LEU A 2 -11.43 14.60 4.36
C LEU A 2 -11.45 14.20 5.84
N VAL A 3 -12.49 13.51 6.27
CA VAL A 3 -12.61 12.96 7.64
C VAL A 3 -12.36 11.46 7.52
N LEU A 4 -11.49 10.92 8.36
CA LEU A 4 -11.20 9.47 8.40
C LEU A 4 -12.28 8.77 9.24
N GLU A 5 -12.90 7.75 8.66
CA GLU A 5 -13.87 6.89 9.36
C GLU A 5 -13.12 5.71 9.95
N LYS A 6 -12.73 5.82 11.22
CA LYS A 6 -11.89 4.81 11.88
C LYS A 6 -12.72 3.70 12.49
N GLY A 7 -12.30 2.45 12.26
CA GLY A 7 -12.83 1.25 12.88
C GLY A 7 -11.82 0.11 12.86
N GLU A 8 -12.17 -1.00 13.51
CA GLU A 8 -11.41 -2.25 13.40
C GLU A 8 -11.68 -2.91 12.05
N PHE A 9 -10.63 -3.45 11.42
CA PHE A 9 -10.73 -4.20 10.18
C PHE A 9 -9.67 -5.29 10.08
N SER A 10 -9.94 -6.28 9.22
CA SER A 10 -8.97 -7.33 8.85
C SER A 10 -8.06 -6.85 7.73
N LEU A 11 -6.74 -6.88 7.96
CA LEU A 11 -5.75 -6.53 6.95
C LEU A 11 -5.72 -7.54 5.80
N GLY A 12 -5.96 -8.82 6.09
CA GLY A 12 -6.14 -9.86 5.08
C GLY A 12 -7.28 -9.55 4.10
N ASN A 13 -8.43 -9.08 4.61
CA ASN A 13 -9.56 -8.68 3.76
C ASN A 13 -9.21 -7.48 2.86
N VAL A 14 -8.51 -6.49 3.40
CA VAL A 14 -8.01 -5.35 2.62
C VAL A 14 -7.08 -5.83 1.50
N MET A 15 -6.10 -6.67 1.81
CA MET A 15 -5.15 -7.18 0.80
C MET A 15 -5.84 -8.04 -0.27
N ASN A 16 -6.85 -8.82 0.10
CA ASN A 16 -7.64 -9.59 -0.86
C ASN A 16 -8.44 -8.68 -1.79
N ALA A 17 -9.02 -7.60 -1.27
CA ALA A 17 -9.74 -6.61 -2.07
C ALA A 17 -8.79 -5.86 -3.02
N VAL A 18 -7.62 -5.43 -2.53
CA VAL A 18 -6.57 -4.78 -3.34
C VAL A 18 -6.15 -5.66 -4.51
N VAL A 19 -5.84 -6.94 -4.24
CA VAL A 19 -5.49 -7.92 -5.28
C VAL A 19 -6.64 -8.08 -6.28
N SER A 20 -7.87 -8.27 -5.79
CA SER A 20 -9.04 -8.50 -6.65
C SER A 20 -9.30 -7.33 -7.61
N GLN A 21 -9.09 -6.10 -7.15
CA GLN A 21 -9.30 -4.88 -7.96
C GLN A 21 -8.32 -4.76 -9.14
N VAL A 22 -7.14 -5.37 -9.06
CA VAL A 22 -6.14 -5.31 -10.16
C VAL A 22 -6.16 -6.51 -11.09
N MET A 23 -6.86 -7.59 -10.72
CA MET A 23 -6.84 -8.86 -11.47
C MET A 23 -7.32 -8.76 -12.91
N ILE A 24 -8.29 -7.87 -13.20
CA ILE A 24 -8.79 -7.70 -14.57
C ILE A 24 -7.69 -7.10 -15.44
N LEU A 25 -7.10 -5.98 -15.01
CA LEU A 25 -6.06 -5.29 -15.76
C LEU A 25 -4.79 -6.15 -15.91
N LEU A 26 -4.41 -6.90 -14.87
CA LEU A 26 -3.30 -7.86 -14.94
C LEU A 26 -3.51 -8.88 -16.07
N ARG A 27 -4.72 -9.45 -16.18
CA ARG A 27 -5.05 -10.40 -17.24
C ARG A 27 -5.08 -9.74 -18.63
N GLU A 28 -5.63 -8.54 -18.74
CA GLU A 28 -5.68 -7.79 -20.01
C GLU A 28 -4.28 -7.45 -20.53
N ARG A 29 -3.30 -7.26 -19.64
CA ARG A 29 -1.91 -6.95 -19.97
C ARG A 29 -0.98 -8.16 -20.00
N ASP A 30 -1.50 -9.37 -19.79
CA ASP A 30 -0.74 -10.62 -19.72
C ASP A 30 0.43 -10.57 -18.71
N LEU A 31 0.14 -10.05 -17.51
CA LEU A 31 1.12 -9.90 -16.43
C LEU A 31 0.95 -10.96 -15.35
N GLN A 32 2.07 -11.47 -14.84
CA GLN A 32 2.08 -12.32 -13.66
C GLN A 32 1.94 -11.50 -12.37
N LEU A 33 1.19 -12.04 -11.39
CA LEU A 33 1.13 -11.47 -10.05
C LEU A 33 1.90 -12.35 -9.07
N ILE A 34 2.95 -11.78 -8.47
CA ILE A 34 3.73 -12.40 -7.41
C ILE A 34 3.21 -11.88 -6.07
N ARG A 35 2.82 -12.78 -5.17
CA ARG A 35 2.30 -12.43 -3.84
C ARG A 35 3.22 -12.98 -2.76
N ASP A 36 3.82 -12.07 -2.01
CA ASP A 36 4.67 -12.35 -0.86
C ASP A 36 4.06 -11.70 0.38
N ILE A 37 2.99 -12.33 0.87
CA ILE A 37 2.19 -11.86 2.01
C ILE A 37 2.20 -12.97 3.07
N PRO A 38 2.92 -12.78 4.19
CA PRO A 38 2.98 -13.74 5.29
C PRO A 38 1.60 -14.07 5.87
N ASP A 39 1.41 -15.27 6.41
CA ASP A 39 0.12 -15.69 6.98
C ASP A 39 -0.31 -14.83 8.18
N GLU A 40 0.65 -14.39 8.99
CA GLU A 40 0.42 -13.42 10.09
C GLU A 40 -0.27 -12.13 9.62
N ILE A 41 -0.02 -11.67 8.39
CA ILE A 41 -0.68 -10.49 7.82
C ILE A 41 -2.12 -10.78 7.44
N LYS A 42 -2.41 -12.02 7.01
CA LYS A 42 -3.77 -12.45 6.64
C LYS A 42 -4.69 -12.51 7.86
N GLU A 43 -4.12 -12.87 9.00
CA GLU A 43 -4.81 -12.96 10.30
C GLU A 43 -4.79 -11.65 11.10
N ALA A 44 -3.97 -10.67 10.70
CA ALA A 44 -3.84 -9.40 11.40
C ALA A 44 -5.13 -8.57 11.33
N SER A 45 -5.50 -8.02 12.48
CA SER A 45 -6.46 -6.92 12.60
C SER A 45 -5.72 -5.60 12.84
N ALA A 46 -6.30 -4.52 12.34
CA ALA A 46 -5.79 -3.16 12.51
C ALA A 46 -6.96 -2.20 12.78
N TYR A 47 -6.64 -1.03 13.34
CA TYR A 47 -7.60 0.03 13.58
C TYR A 47 -7.30 1.25 12.69
N GLY A 48 -8.28 1.71 11.93
CA GLY A 48 -8.10 2.80 10.96
C GLY A 48 -9.24 2.89 9.96
N ASP A 49 -9.03 3.66 8.89
CA ASP A 49 -10.02 3.79 7.81
C ASP A 49 -9.75 2.75 6.72
N GLN A 50 -10.45 1.62 6.83
CA GLN A 50 -10.29 0.46 5.94
C GLN A 50 -10.42 0.86 4.47
N TYR A 51 -11.44 1.64 4.13
CA TYR A 51 -11.75 1.97 2.73
C TYR A 51 -10.70 2.91 2.15
N ARG A 52 -10.18 3.85 2.94
CA ARG A 52 -9.09 4.73 2.51
C ARG A 52 -7.78 3.98 2.33
N ILE A 53 -7.45 3.05 3.24
CA ILE A 53 -6.28 2.19 3.11
C ILE A 53 -6.38 1.34 1.85
N GLN A 54 -7.52 0.66 1.64
CA GLN A 54 -7.76 -0.13 0.44
C GLN A 54 -7.63 0.71 -0.82
N GLN A 55 -8.26 1.89 -0.86
CA GLN A 55 -8.17 2.82 -1.99
C GLN A 55 -6.71 3.15 -2.31
N VAL A 56 -5.94 3.61 -1.31
CA VAL A 56 -4.55 4.01 -1.48
C VAL A 56 -3.69 2.86 -2.01
N LEU A 57 -3.80 1.68 -1.40
CA LEU A 57 -3.00 0.52 -1.81
C LEU A 57 -3.38 0.06 -3.23
N SER A 58 -4.66 0.05 -3.57
CA SER A 58 -5.13 -0.33 -4.90
C SER A 58 -4.70 0.65 -5.97
N ASP A 59 -4.76 1.96 -5.72
CA ASP A 59 -4.37 2.97 -6.70
C ASP A 59 -2.86 2.87 -7.01
N PHE A 60 -2.01 2.69 -5.99
CA PHE A 60 -0.57 2.47 -6.21
C PHE A 60 -0.29 1.17 -6.96
N LEU A 61 -0.99 0.08 -6.64
CA LEU A 61 -0.83 -1.19 -7.32
C LEU A 61 -1.33 -1.13 -8.77
N LEU A 62 -2.46 -0.46 -9.02
CA LEU A 62 -2.99 -0.23 -10.37
C LEU A 62 -1.98 0.53 -11.24
N SER A 63 -1.32 1.55 -10.71
CA SER A 63 -0.26 2.24 -11.45
C SER A 63 0.90 1.29 -11.78
N MET A 64 1.33 0.44 -10.85
CA MET A 64 2.36 -0.57 -11.13
C MET A 64 1.92 -1.53 -12.25
N VAL A 65 0.69 -2.01 -12.20
CA VAL A 65 0.12 -2.88 -13.23
C VAL A 65 -0.03 -2.16 -14.56
N ARG A 66 -0.29 -0.86 -14.59
CA ARG A 66 -0.44 -0.08 -15.84
C ARG A 66 0.88 0.12 -16.57
N PHE A 67 1.98 0.30 -15.83
CA PHE A 67 3.29 0.65 -16.39
C PHE A 67 4.32 -0.48 -16.42
N ALA A 68 4.02 -1.63 -15.82
CA ALA A 68 4.88 -2.81 -15.96
C ALA A 68 5.09 -3.18 -17.44
N PRO A 69 6.28 -3.62 -17.86
CA PRO A 69 6.48 -4.18 -19.20
C PRO A 69 5.68 -5.48 -19.34
N THR A 70 5.15 -5.77 -20.53
CA THR A 70 4.30 -6.96 -20.77
C THR A 70 5.12 -8.20 -21.12
N GLU A 71 6.22 -8.05 -21.85
CA GLU A 71 7.08 -9.18 -22.21
C GLU A 71 7.74 -9.78 -20.96
N ASN A 72 7.38 -11.02 -20.62
CA ASN A 72 7.79 -11.69 -19.37
C ASN A 72 7.52 -10.83 -18.11
N GLY A 73 6.45 -10.03 -18.17
CA GLY A 73 6.12 -9.02 -17.18
C GLY A 73 5.54 -9.58 -15.90
N TRP A 74 5.89 -8.95 -14.78
CA TRP A 74 5.32 -9.28 -13.47
C TRP A 74 5.10 -8.04 -12.63
N VAL A 75 4.17 -8.17 -11.69
CA VAL A 75 3.98 -7.23 -10.59
C VAL A 75 4.03 -8.01 -9.29
N GLU A 76 4.79 -7.52 -8.33
CA GLU A 76 4.97 -8.12 -7.00
C GLU A 76 4.23 -7.29 -5.97
N ILE A 77 3.55 -7.98 -5.06
CA ILE A 77 3.06 -7.43 -3.80
C ILE A 77 3.80 -8.11 -2.66
N GLN A 78 4.58 -7.34 -1.92
CA GLN A 78 5.21 -7.80 -0.70
C GLN A 78 4.68 -7.00 0.50
N VAL A 79 4.35 -7.71 1.59
CA VAL A 79 3.99 -7.09 2.87
C VAL A 79 4.90 -7.62 3.95
N ARG A 80 5.45 -6.72 4.75
CA ARG A 80 6.25 -7.07 5.93
C ARG A 80 5.74 -6.31 7.16
N PRO A 81 5.45 -7.01 8.26
CA PRO A 81 5.28 -6.34 9.53
C PRO A 81 6.63 -5.96 10.10
N ASN A 82 6.65 -4.87 10.86
CA ASN A 82 7.76 -4.48 11.70
C ASN A 82 7.20 -3.91 13.00
N VAL A 83 7.78 -4.32 14.12
CA VAL A 83 7.35 -3.83 15.44
C VAL A 83 8.19 -2.60 15.77
N LYS A 84 7.52 -1.48 15.96
CA LYS A 84 8.14 -0.26 16.44
C LYS A 84 7.87 -0.14 17.94
N GLN A 85 8.93 -0.20 18.72
CA GLN A 85 8.85 0.14 20.15
C GLN A 85 8.86 1.65 20.32
N ASN A 86 7.81 2.17 20.93
CA ASN A 86 7.68 3.58 21.23
C ASN A 86 8.39 3.90 22.55
N SER A 87 8.78 5.17 22.71
CA SER A 87 9.50 5.65 23.90
C SER A 87 8.69 5.52 25.20
N ASP A 88 7.37 5.36 25.11
CA ASP A 88 6.46 5.15 26.24
C ASP A 88 6.26 3.66 26.59
N GLY A 89 6.97 2.75 25.91
CA GLY A 89 6.88 1.31 26.12
C GLY A 89 5.72 0.64 25.39
N THR A 90 4.94 1.37 24.60
CA THR A 90 3.92 0.78 23.73
C THR A 90 4.54 0.24 22.43
N GLU A 91 3.90 -0.76 21.84
CA GLU A 91 4.27 -1.29 20.53
C GLU A 91 3.28 -0.81 19.47
N THR A 92 3.79 -0.23 18.39
CA THR A 92 2.98 -0.02 17.19
C THR A 92 3.42 -0.95 16.08
N MET A 93 2.45 -1.52 15.36
CA MET A 93 2.72 -2.26 14.14
C MET A 93 2.94 -1.30 12.99
N LEU A 94 4.13 -1.38 12.42
CA LEU A 94 4.48 -0.76 11.17
C LEU A 94 4.30 -1.79 10.06
N PHE A 95 3.52 -1.46 9.05
CA PHE A 95 3.38 -2.29 7.86
C PHE A 95 4.15 -1.67 6.71
N LEU A 96 5.04 -2.45 6.10
CA LEU A 96 5.76 -2.09 4.90
C LEU A 96 5.09 -2.83 3.73
N PHE A 97 4.45 -2.06 2.85
CA PHE A 97 3.90 -2.56 1.59
C PHE A 97 4.85 -2.17 0.47
N ARG A 98 5.30 -3.16 -0.30
CA ARG A 98 6.14 -2.96 -1.46
C ARG A 98 5.41 -3.48 -2.69
N PHE A 99 5.23 -2.60 -3.66
CA PHE A 99 4.68 -2.96 -4.97
C PHE A 99 5.77 -2.76 -6.02
N ALA A 100 6.19 -3.82 -6.68
CA ALA A 100 7.33 -3.78 -7.58
C ALA A 100 6.98 -4.30 -8.98
N CYS A 101 7.67 -3.79 -9.99
CA CYS A 101 7.65 -4.32 -11.35
C CYS A 101 9.04 -4.18 -11.98
N PRO A 102 9.37 -4.97 -13.02
CA PRO A 102 10.65 -4.87 -13.71
C PRO A 102 10.71 -3.61 -14.59
N GLY A 103 11.93 -3.22 -14.97
CA GLY A 103 12.18 -2.15 -15.93
C GLY A 103 12.12 -0.73 -15.36
N GLU A 104 11.97 0.26 -16.26
CA GLU A 104 12.11 1.69 -15.96
C GLU A 104 11.00 2.25 -15.05
N GLY A 105 9.91 1.51 -14.88
CA GLY A 105 8.78 1.89 -14.03
C GLY A 105 7.94 3.03 -14.59
N LEU A 106 7.38 3.86 -13.71
CA LEU A 106 6.48 4.95 -14.08
C LEU A 106 7.19 6.04 -14.91
N PRO A 107 6.53 6.61 -15.91
CA PRO A 107 6.96 7.83 -16.60
C PRO A 107 7.37 8.97 -15.63
N PRO A 108 8.45 9.74 -15.93
CA PRO A 108 8.96 10.76 -15.02
C PRO A 108 7.96 11.88 -14.66
N ASP A 109 7.09 12.25 -15.59
CA ASP A 109 6.02 13.24 -15.41
C ASP A 109 4.96 12.78 -14.40
N ILE A 110 4.59 11.50 -14.40
CA ILE A 110 3.68 10.93 -13.41
C ILE A 110 4.31 10.96 -12.01
N VAL A 111 5.58 10.57 -11.90
CA VAL A 111 6.32 10.61 -10.62
C VAL A 111 6.45 12.06 -10.14
N GLN A 112 6.76 13.00 -11.04
CA GLN A 112 6.85 14.42 -10.71
C GLN A 112 5.49 14.95 -10.18
N ASP A 113 4.40 14.64 -10.86
CA ASP A 113 3.05 15.06 -10.48
C ASP A 113 2.61 14.49 -9.12
N MET A 114 2.97 13.24 -8.83
CA MET A 114 2.71 12.59 -7.53
C MET A 114 3.31 13.37 -6.36
N PHE A 115 4.51 13.94 -6.53
CA PHE A 115 5.21 14.71 -5.50
C PHE A 115 4.99 16.24 -5.58
N SER A 116 4.46 16.73 -6.70
CA SER A 116 4.18 18.15 -6.98
C SER A 116 2.93 18.66 -6.26
N ASN A 117 2.96 19.94 -5.86
CA ASN A 117 1.83 20.65 -5.25
C ASN A 117 1.26 21.78 -6.14
N ALA A 118 1.81 22.00 -7.34
CA ALA A 118 1.52 23.22 -8.11
C ALA A 118 1.34 23.01 -9.62
N ARG A 119 1.95 21.97 -10.19
CA ARG A 119 1.84 21.65 -11.61
C ARG A 119 1.51 20.18 -11.73
N TRP A 120 0.30 19.89 -12.21
CA TRP A 120 -0.17 18.55 -12.52
C TRP A 120 -0.44 18.46 -14.02
N THR A 121 0.18 17.47 -14.66
CA THR A 121 0.14 17.27 -16.11
C THR A 121 -0.53 15.97 -16.51
N THR A 122 -0.61 15.00 -15.59
CA THR A 122 -1.12 13.65 -15.80
C THR A 122 -2.25 13.33 -14.81
N GLN A 123 -3.31 12.68 -15.29
CA GLN A 123 -4.42 12.24 -14.43
C GLN A 123 -3.96 11.17 -13.42
N GLU A 124 -3.06 10.28 -13.83
CA GLU A 124 -2.48 9.25 -12.96
C GLU A 124 -1.67 9.89 -11.81
N GLY A 125 -0.80 10.86 -12.11
CA GLY A 125 0.00 11.56 -11.11
C GLY A 125 -0.85 12.34 -10.11
N ILE A 126 -1.98 12.91 -10.54
CA ILE A 126 -2.96 13.54 -9.64
C ILE A 126 -3.56 12.50 -8.68
N GLY A 127 -3.99 11.34 -9.21
CA GLY A 127 -4.53 10.24 -8.40
C GLY A 127 -3.54 9.76 -7.33
N LEU A 128 -2.29 9.54 -7.73
CA LEU A 128 -1.22 9.15 -6.80
C LEU A 128 -0.87 10.26 -5.80
N SER A 129 -0.95 11.54 -6.18
CA SER A 129 -0.79 12.68 -5.27
C SER A 129 -1.90 12.71 -4.21
N VAL A 130 -3.15 12.41 -4.59
CA VAL A 130 -4.27 12.27 -3.65
C VAL A 130 -4.02 11.09 -2.71
N CYS A 131 -3.60 9.93 -3.21
CA CYS A 131 -3.26 8.77 -2.40
C CYS A 131 -2.15 9.07 -1.39
N ARG A 132 -1.10 9.77 -1.82
CA ARG A 132 -0.01 10.24 -0.94
C ARG A 132 -0.53 11.19 0.15
N LYS A 133 -1.48 12.07 -0.16
CA LYS A 133 -2.10 12.97 0.84
C LYS A 133 -2.94 12.19 1.85
N ILE A 134 -3.74 11.23 1.40
CA ILE A 134 -4.53 10.35 2.27
C ILE A 134 -3.59 9.56 3.19
N LEU A 135 -2.53 8.98 2.63
CA LEU A 135 -1.53 8.22 3.38
C LEU A 135 -0.87 9.07 4.47
N LYS A 136 -0.48 10.31 4.16
CA LYS A 136 0.05 11.27 5.15
C LYS A 136 -0.94 11.59 6.27
N LEU A 137 -2.23 11.73 5.96
CA LEU A 137 -3.27 11.96 6.98
C LEU A 137 -3.43 10.77 7.92
N MET A 138 -3.08 9.57 7.48
CA MET A 138 -3.04 8.35 8.29
C MET A 138 -1.69 8.13 8.98
N GLY A 139 -0.76 9.09 8.92
CA GLY A 139 0.57 8.97 9.51
C GLY A 139 1.53 8.08 8.73
N GLY A 140 1.20 7.69 7.50
CA GLY A 140 2.05 6.91 6.63
C GLY A 140 2.85 7.76 5.63
N GLU A 141 3.75 7.10 4.94
CA GLU A 141 4.58 7.69 3.88
C GLU A 141 4.78 6.74 2.71
N VAL A 142 5.06 7.30 1.55
CA VAL A 142 5.35 6.54 0.33
C VAL A 142 6.61 7.08 -0.34
N GLN A 143 7.46 6.17 -0.74
CA GLN A 143 8.62 6.41 -1.58
C GLN A 143 8.42 5.69 -2.92
N TYR A 144 8.97 6.26 -3.98
CA TYR A 144 9.10 5.60 -5.27
C TYR A 144 10.58 5.45 -5.58
N ILE A 145 11.01 4.20 -5.75
CA ILE A 145 12.42 3.84 -5.92
C ILE A 145 12.58 3.19 -7.29
N ARG A 146 13.57 3.65 -8.05
CA ARG A 146 13.96 3.09 -9.33
C ARG A 146 15.38 2.56 -9.22
N GLU A 147 15.54 1.27 -9.44
CA GLU A 147 16.81 0.56 -9.54
C GLU A 147 17.08 0.22 -11.03
N SER A 148 18.21 -0.40 -11.33
CA SER A 148 18.60 -0.72 -12.71
C SER A 148 17.63 -1.70 -13.40
N GLU A 149 17.14 -2.70 -12.66
CA GLU A 149 16.31 -3.79 -13.22
C GLU A 149 14.84 -3.73 -12.79
N ARG A 150 14.49 -2.84 -11.85
CA ARG A 150 13.14 -2.78 -11.28
C ARG A 150 12.82 -1.42 -10.69
N SER A 151 11.53 -1.16 -10.55
CA SER A 151 11.02 -0.04 -9.79
C SER A 151 9.99 -0.51 -8.77
N PHE A 152 9.85 0.24 -7.68
CA PHE A 152 8.86 -0.11 -6.67
C PHE A 152 8.37 1.10 -5.88
N PHE A 153 7.12 1.00 -5.42
CA PHE A 153 6.61 1.81 -4.33
C PHE A 153 6.98 1.13 -3.01
N LEU A 154 7.45 1.91 -2.05
CA LEU A 154 7.58 1.51 -0.66
C LEU A 154 6.64 2.37 0.17
N ILE A 155 5.57 1.77 0.66
CA ILE A 155 4.56 2.40 1.50
C ILE A 155 4.80 1.93 2.92
N VAL A 156 4.96 2.88 3.83
CA VAL A 156 5.11 2.65 5.25
C VAL A 156 3.87 3.18 5.93
N LEU A 157 3.16 2.33 6.66
CA LEU A 157 1.94 2.71 7.36
C LEU A 157 1.95 2.18 8.79
N GLU A 158 1.83 3.10 9.74
CA GLU A 158 1.68 2.79 11.14
C GLU A 158 0.20 2.56 11.44
N LEU A 159 -0.17 1.35 11.82
CA LEU A 159 -1.55 0.98 12.15
C LEU A 159 -1.61 0.52 13.61
N PRO A 160 -2.43 1.18 14.45
CA PRO A 160 -2.72 0.67 15.78
C PRO A 160 -3.32 -0.73 15.69
N GLN A 161 -2.86 -1.63 16.56
CA GLN A 161 -3.59 -2.88 16.78
C GLN A 161 -4.89 -2.57 17.53
N PRO A 162 -5.98 -3.31 17.27
CA PRO A 162 -7.15 -3.25 18.14
C PRO A 162 -6.70 -3.58 19.56
N LEU A 163 -7.24 -2.87 20.55
CA LEU A 163 -7.01 -3.22 21.96
C LEU A 163 -7.39 -4.69 22.13
N ARG A 164 -6.40 -5.56 22.41
CA ARG A 164 -6.71 -6.88 22.97
C ARG A 164 -7.48 -6.60 24.23
N SER A 165 -8.76 -6.94 24.27
CA SER A 165 -9.44 -7.08 25.55
C SER A 165 -8.60 -8.06 26.34
N GLU A 166 -7.99 -7.60 27.42
CA GLU A 166 -7.41 -8.51 28.40
C GLU A 166 -8.54 -9.46 28.80
N SER A 167 -8.47 -10.69 28.31
CA SER A 167 -9.17 -11.80 28.94
C SER A 167 -8.70 -11.76 30.39
N ARG A 168 -9.56 -11.22 31.25
CA ARG A 168 -9.52 -11.45 32.69
C ARG A 168 -9.71 -12.96 32.91
N GLU A 169 -8.69 -13.75 32.62
CA GLU A 169 -8.52 -15.05 33.24
C GLU A 169 -7.59 -14.84 34.44
N ARG A 170 -8.16 -14.21 35.47
CA ARG A 170 -7.83 -14.61 36.83
C ARG A 170 -8.46 -15.99 37.02
N SER A 171 -7.65 -17.03 36.98
CA SER A 171 -7.88 -18.27 37.73
C SER A 171 -6.59 -18.66 38.41
#